data_AF-A0A182SRP6-F1
#
_entry.id   AF-A0A182SRP6-F1
#
_cell.length_a   1.000
_cell.length_b   1.000
_cell.length_c   1.000
_cell.angle_alpha   90.00
_cell.angle_beta   90.00
_cell.angle_gamma   90.00
#
_symmetry.space_group_name_H-M   'P 1'
#
loop_
_entity.id
_entity.type
_entity.pdbx_description
1 polymer ?
#
loop_
_entity_poly.entity_id
_entity_poly.type
_entity_poly.pdbx_seq_one_letter_code
_entity_poly.pdbx_strand_id
1 'polypeptide(L)'
;MKLTEQDLRLLEFNSYEDYLNSLVDGKSLQYFGDRENLLSLYRTGYRALTKKAFEAQRTFLQVTKDPNTLFSRNITPEDPFLEELAKRERPNRLGLMSTIIYMRYMKKNTEISGYIDYEEALRRVHQDQQYSNNWKAIFAGEKILYPTPVDLLYYNAKTGRSRKNNSRNYQILCDPLRDIIFRNMYDRKDILPDPMASFYGTNTSRIEIASDLYEQVVLYDHVVRKNY
;
A
#
# COMPACT_ATOMS: atom_id res chain seq x y z
N MET A 1 -12.78 1.58 3.34
CA MET A 1 -12.97 2.29 2.05
C MET A 1 -14.01 1.56 1.21
N LYS A 2 -14.84 2.26 0.42
CA LYS A 2 -15.61 1.65 -0.67
C LYS A 2 -14.64 1.44 -1.84
N LEU A 3 -14.50 0.21 -2.32
CA LEU A 3 -13.83 -0.10 -3.58
C LEU A 3 -14.39 0.83 -4.66
N THR A 4 -13.53 1.43 -5.50
CA THR A 4 -14.05 2.26 -6.60
C THR A 4 -14.83 1.36 -7.56
N GLU A 5 -15.88 1.87 -8.20
CA GLU A 5 -16.64 1.08 -9.19
C GLU A 5 -15.72 0.51 -10.29
N GLN A 6 -14.69 1.27 -10.68
CA GLN A 6 -13.69 0.81 -11.64
C GLN A 6 -12.86 -0.36 -11.14
N ASP A 7 -12.49 -0.38 -9.86
CA ASP A 7 -11.79 -1.52 -9.24
C ASP A 7 -12.71 -2.74 -9.17
N LEU A 8 -13.97 -2.56 -8.77
CA LEU A 8 -14.95 -3.65 -8.67
C LEU A 8 -15.30 -4.29 -10.02
N ARG A 9 -15.30 -3.49 -11.09
CA ARG A 9 -15.59 -3.95 -12.46
C ARG A 9 -14.70 -5.12 -12.88
N LEU A 10 -13.46 -5.20 -12.36
CA LEU A 10 -12.56 -6.32 -12.66
C LEU A 10 -13.09 -7.69 -12.17
N LEU A 11 -13.99 -7.71 -11.20
CA LEU A 11 -14.65 -8.92 -10.72
C LEU A 11 -15.79 -9.40 -11.64
N GLU A 12 -16.31 -8.51 -12.49
CA GLU A 12 -17.40 -8.83 -13.44
C GLU A 12 -16.89 -9.64 -14.63
N PHE A 13 -15.59 -9.60 -14.90
CA PHE A 13 -14.98 -10.37 -15.98
C PHE A 13 -14.62 -11.79 -15.51
N ASN A 14 -15.02 -12.78 -16.31
CA ASN A 14 -14.75 -14.20 -16.04
C ASN A 14 -13.32 -14.59 -16.40
N SER A 15 -12.79 -14.01 -17.48
CA SER A 15 -11.43 -14.23 -17.97
C SER A 15 -10.68 -12.93 -18.26
N TYR A 16 -9.36 -13.03 -18.42
CA TYR A 16 -8.52 -11.92 -18.84
C TYR A 16 -8.89 -11.43 -20.26
N GLU A 17 -9.27 -12.35 -21.15
CA GLU A 17 -9.69 -12.01 -22.50
C GLU A 17 -11.00 -11.21 -22.48
N ASP A 18 -11.97 -11.56 -21.62
CA ASP A 18 -13.22 -10.79 -21.46
C ASP A 18 -12.93 -9.35 -21.00
N TYR A 19 -11.97 -9.18 -20.09
CA TYR A 19 -11.52 -7.86 -19.65
C TYR A 19 -10.92 -7.06 -20.82
N LEU A 20 -10.00 -7.65 -21.59
CA LEU A 20 -9.41 -6.95 -22.74
C LEU A 20 -10.45 -6.58 -23.80
N ASN A 21 -11.40 -7.49 -24.06
CA ASN A 21 -12.50 -7.26 -24.98
C ASN A 21 -13.38 -6.10 -24.55
N SER A 22 -13.56 -5.89 -23.24
CA SER A 22 -14.35 -4.77 -22.70
C SER A 22 -13.70 -3.39 -22.87
N LEU A 23 -12.40 -3.34 -23.15
CA LEU A 23 -11.63 -2.11 -23.36
C LEU A 23 -11.63 -1.65 -24.83
N VAL A 24 -12.05 -2.51 -25.76
CA VAL A 24 -12.10 -2.18 -27.18
C VAL A 24 -13.24 -1.17 -27.41
N ASP A 25 -12.87 0.05 -27.79
CA ASP A 25 -13.82 1.09 -28.19
C ASP A 25 -13.73 1.41 -29.69
N GLY A 26 -14.78 2.02 -30.24
CA GLY A 26 -14.86 2.33 -31.68
C GLY A 26 -13.75 3.29 -32.15
N LYS A 27 -13.28 4.17 -31.26
CA LYS A 27 -12.15 5.06 -31.56
C LYS A 27 -10.85 4.28 -31.70
N SER A 28 -10.54 3.35 -30.79
CA SER A 28 -9.34 2.52 -30.89
C SER A 28 -9.36 1.66 -32.14
N LEU A 29 -10.51 1.08 -32.51
CA LEU A 29 -10.64 0.34 -33.76
C LEU A 29 -10.40 1.23 -35.00
N GLN A 30 -10.84 2.49 -34.97
CA GLN A 30 -10.58 3.43 -36.06
C GLN A 30 -9.09 3.74 -36.24
N TYR A 31 -8.32 3.83 -35.15
CA TYR A 31 -6.89 4.12 -35.19
C TYR A 31 -6.02 2.89 -35.53
N PHE A 32 -6.36 1.73 -34.97
CA PHE A 32 -5.54 0.52 -35.07
C PHE A 32 -6.02 -0.45 -36.15
N GLY A 33 -7.22 -0.25 -36.70
CA GLY A 33 -7.80 -0.95 -37.84
C GLY A 33 -8.23 -2.39 -37.53
N ASP A 34 -7.35 -3.16 -36.91
CA ASP A 34 -7.55 -4.57 -36.57
C ASP A 34 -7.67 -4.76 -35.06
N ARG A 35 -8.69 -5.52 -34.68
CA ARG A 35 -8.99 -5.91 -33.31
C ARG A 35 -7.88 -6.76 -32.69
N GLU A 36 -7.28 -7.69 -33.43
CA GLU A 36 -6.24 -8.57 -32.88
C GLU A 36 -4.94 -7.80 -32.60
N ASN A 37 -4.59 -6.83 -33.44
CA ASN A 37 -3.46 -5.94 -33.20
C ASN A 37 -3.67 -5.10 -31.93
N LEU A 38 -4.89 -4.62 -31.71
CA LEU A 38 -5.25 -3.87 -30.51
C LEU A 38 -5.18 -4.73 -29.24
N LEU A 39 -5.72 -5.96 -29.27
CA LEU A 39 -5.65 -6.89 -28.14
C LEU A 39 -4.20 -7.29 -27.84
N SER A 40 -3.39 -7.56 -28.86
CA SER A 40 -1.96 -7.82 -28.71
C SER A 40 -1.26 -6.66 -27.99
N LEU A 41 -1.57 -5.43 -28.38
CA LEU A 41 -1.05 -4.23 -27.72
C LEU A 41 -1.52 -4.12 -26.27
N TYR A 42 -2.79 -4.37 -25.97
CA TYR A 42 -3.29 -4.36 -24.60
C TYR A 42 -2.65 -5.44 -23.72
N ARG A 43 -2.35 -6.63 -24.25
CA ARG A 43 -1.64 -7.70 -23.53
C ARG A 43 -0.25 -7.27 -23.05
N THR A 44 0.39 -6.30 -23.72
CA THR A 44 1.68 -5.73 -23.28
C THR A 44 1.57 -4.80 -22.07
N GLY A 45 0.35 -4.43 -21.65
CA GLY A 45 0.10 -3.46 -20.60
C GLY A 45 -0.18 -2.03 -21.11
N TYR A 46 -0.27 -1.83 -22.43
CA TYR A 46 -0.65 -0.55 -23.01
C TYR A 46 -2.15 -0.30 -22.74
N ARG A 47 -2.47 0.70 -21.90
CA ARG A 47 -3.85 1.09 -21.52
C ARG A 47 -4.70 -0.02 -20.88
N ALA A 48 -4.11 -1.16 -20.55
CA ALA A 48 -4.75 -2.31 -19.91
C ALA A 48 -3.82 -2.93 -18.88
N LEU A 49 -4.36 -3.72 -17.95
CA LEU A 49 -3.55 -4.56 -17.08
C LEU A 49 -2.95 -5.74 -17.87
N THR A 50 -1.73 -6.17 -17.52
CA THR A 50 -1.17 -7.43 -18.02
C THR A 50 -1.94 -8.62 -17.43
N LYS A 51 -1.85 -9.81 -18.02
CA LYS A 51 -2.56 -11.01 -17.54
C LYS A 51 -2.31 -11.28 -16.05
N LYS A 52 -1.04 -11.24 -15.64
CA LYS A 52 -0.63 -11.48 -14.25
C LYS A 52 -1.09 -10.36 -13.31
N ALA A 53 -1.07 -9.10 -13.74
CA ALA A 53 -1.62 -7.98 -12.98
C ALA A 53 -3.16 -8.07 -12.83
N PHE A 54 -3.86 -8.49 -13.89
CA PHE A 54 -5.30 -8.72 -13.86
C PHE A 54 -5.66 -9.84 -12.88
N GLU A 55 -4.98 -10.99 -12.96
CA GLU A 55 -5.22 -12.12 -12.05
C GLU A 55 -4.92 -11.77 -10.59
N ALA A 56 -3.82 -11.06 -10.33
CA ALA A 56 -3.47 -10.58 -8.99
C ALA A 56 -4.46 -9.55 -8.45
N GLN A 57 -4.93 -8.61 -9.29
CA GLN A 57 -5.91 -7.60 -8.89
C GLN A 57 -7.27 -8.24 -8.64
N ARG A 58 -7.71 -9.15 -9.51
CA ARG A 58 -8.95 -9.91 -9.33
C ARG A 58 -8.89 -10.78 -8.07
N THR A 59 -7.76 -11.43 -7.80
CA THR A 59 -7.55 -12.19 -6.56
C THR A 59 -7.57 -11.29 -5.34
N PHE A 60 -6.86 -10.16 -5.37
CA PHE A 60 -6.89 -9.18 -4.29
C PHE A 60 -8.30 -8.64 -4.07
N LEU A 61 -9.02 -8.30 -5.12
CA LEU A 61 -10.40 -7.81 -5.05
C LEU A 61 -11.35 -8.89 -4.54
N GLN A 62 -11.17 -10.16 -4.90
CA GLN A 62 -11.93 -11.28 -4.32
C GLN A 62 -11.64 -11.43 -2.82
N VAL A 63 -10.36 -11.35 -2.44
CA VAL A 63 -9.86 -11.33 -1.06
C VAL A 63 -10.26 -10.05 -0.31
N THR A 64 -10.64 -8.99 -1.01
CA THR A 64 -11.15 -7.73 -0.43
C THR A 64 -12.68 -7.71 -0.38
N LYS A 65 -13.34 -8.45 -1.29
CA LYS A 65 -14.79 -8.70 -1.32
C LYS A 65 -15.22 -9.57 -0.14
N ASP A 66 -14.34 -10.45 0.34
CA ASP A 66 -14.42 -11.04 1.67
C ASP A 66 -13.40 -10.39 2.62
N PRO A 67 -13.78 -9.36 3.39
CA PRO A 67 -12.90 -8.69 4.35
C PRO A 67 -12.33 -9.63 5.43
N ASN A 68 -12.80 -10.87 5.50
CA ASN A 68 -12.28 -11.87 6.41
C ASN A 68 -11.02 -12.56 5.87
N THR A 69 -10.79 -12.62 4.56
CA THR A 69 -9.59 -13.23 4.00
C THR A 69 -8.39 -12.30 4.17
N LEU A 70 -7.64 -12.49 5.26
CA LEU A 70 -6.45 -11.73 5.64
C LEU A 70 -5.17 -12.45 5.21
N PHE A 71 -4.12 -11.72 4.88
CA PHE A 71 -2.79 -12.28 4.60
C PHE A 71 -2.18 -12.93 5.84
N SER A 72 -2.41 -12.34 7.01
CA SER A 72 -1.99 -12.86 8.32
C SER A 72 -2.80 -14.06 8.82
N ARG A 73 -3.90 -14.44 8.14
CA ARG A 73 -4.78 -15.53 8.59
C ARG A 73 -4.01 -16.84 8.68
N ASN A 74 -4.16 -17.53 9.82
CA ASN A 74 -3.49 -18.80 10.15
C ASN A 74 -1.95 -18.73 10.17
N ILE A 75 -1.39 -17.52 10.25
CA ILE A 75 0.04 -17.30 10.48
C ILE A 75 0.17 -16.72 11.88
N THR A 76 1.11 -17.25 12.66
CA THR A 76 1.50 -16.70 13.95
C THR A 76 2.85 -16.03 13.75
N PRO A 77 2.91 -14.70 13.57
CA PRO A 77 4.19 -14.03 13.39
C PRO A 77 5.05 -14.17 14.65
N GLU A 78 6.34 -14.46 14.47
CA GLU A 78 7.30 -14.56 15.57
C GLU A 78 7.75 -13.17 16.07
N ASP A 79 7.82 -12.20 15.15
CA ASP A 79 8.25 -10.84 15.44
C ASP A 79 7.11 -9.98 16.01
N PRO A 80 7.32 -9.25 17.14
CA PRO A 80 6.29 -8.43 17.77
C PRO A 80 5.69 -7.36 16.85
N PHE A 81 6.50 -6.78 15.96
CA PHE A 81 6.00 -5.80 15.01
C PHE A 81 5.06 -6.43 13.97
N LEU A 82 5.39 -7.63 13.46
CA LEU A 82 4.50 -8.35 12.55
C LEU A 82 3.20 -8.78 13.22
N GLU A 83 3.23 -9.14 14.51
CA GLU A 83 2.03 -9.42 15.30
C GLU A 83 1.12 -8.18 15.38
N GLU A 84 1.70 -7.01 15.67
CA GLU A 84 0.96 -5.74 15.71
C GLU A 84 0.43 -5.32 14.32
N LEU A 85 1.16 -5.60 13.24
CA LEU A 85 0.64 -5.40 11.88
C LEU A 85 -0.55 -6.32 11.58
N ALA A 86 -0.49 -7.59 11.98
CA ALA A 86 -1.58 -8.53 11.76
C ALA A 86 -2.90 -8.05 12.40
N LYS A 87 -2.82 -7.50 13.63
CA LYS A 87 -3.97 -6.88 14.33
C LYS A 87 -4.56 -5.69 13.55
N ARG A 88 -3.73 -4.97 12.80
CA ARG A 88 -4.10 -3.76 12.04
C ARG A 88 -4.52 -4.03 10.60
N GLU A 89 -4.27 -5.23 10.08
CA GLU A 89 -4.56 -5.57 8.68
C GLU A 89 -6.03 -5.35 8.35
N ARG A 90 -6.94 -5.97 9.11
CA ARG A 90 -8.39 -5.84 8.91
C ARG A 90 -8.88 -4.39 9.00
N PRO A 91 -8.63 -3.62 10.08
CA PRO A 91 -9.16 -2.27 10.18
C PRO A 91 -8.58 -1.31 9.13
N ASN A 92 -7.32 -1.50 8.69
CA ASN A 92 -6.75 -0.74 7.58
C ASN A 92 -7.46 -1.06 6.25
N ARG A 93 -7.66 -2.35 5.92
CA ARG A 93 -8.38 -2.75 4.70
C ARG A 93 -9.83 -2.26 4.70
N LEU A 94 -10.49 -2.24 5.86
CA LEU A 94 -11.84 -1.69 6.01
C LEU A 94 -11.87 -0.14 6.01
N GLY A 95 -10.73 0.52 6.13
CA GLY A 95 -10.61 1.97 6.30
C GLY A 95 -11.30 2.48 7.57
N LEU A 96 -11.28 1.69 8.64
CA LEU A 96 -11.68 2.10 10.00
C LEU A 96 -10.51 2.76 10.73
N MET A 97 -9.30 2.34 10.38
CA MET A 97 -8.02 2.86 10.85
C MET A 97 -7.15 3.11 9.63
N SER A 98 -6.25 4.07 9.76
CA SER A 98 -5.22 4.35 8.77
C SER A 98 -3.89 4.39 9.52
N THR A 99 -3.01 3.43 9.24
CA THR A 99 -1.73 3.26 9.93
C THR A 99 -0.58 3.72 9.05
N ILE A 100 0.29 4.57 9.59
CA ILE A 100 1.60 4.89 9.03
C ILE A 100 2.66 4.12 9.82
N ILE A 101 3.55 3.42 9.12
CA ILE A 101 4.68 2.69 9.71
C ILE A 101 5.94 3.52 9.46
N TYR A 102 6.55 4.04 10.52
CA TYR A 102 7.94 4.48 10.46
C TYR A 102 8.85 3.28 10.73
N MET A 103 9.92 3.16 9.95
CA MET A 103 10.87 2.06 10.09
C MET A 103 12.28 2.53 9.77
N ARG A 104 13.24 2.04 10.55
CA ARG A 104 14.68 2.10 10.28
C ARG A 104 15.25 0.68 10.23
N TYR A 105 15.75 0.28 9.08
CA TYR A 105 16.24 -1.07 8.82
C TYR A 105 17.70 -1.05 8.33
N MET A 106 18.53 -1.93 8.88
CA MET A 106 19.94 -2.06 8.51
C MET A 106 20.16 -3.17 7.49
N LYS A 107 20.29 -2.80 6.22
CA LYS A 107 20.57 -3.73 5.13
C LYS A 107 22.07 -3.79 4.86
N LYS A 108 22.77 -4.83 5.35
CA LYS A 108 24.23 -5.00 5.16
C LYS A 108 25.01 -3.71 5.54
N ASN A 109 24.79 -3.21 6.75
CA ASN A 109 25.36 -1.96 7.28
C ASN A 109 24.94 -0.68 6.54
N THR A 110 23.92 -0.73 5.69
CA THR A 110 23.30 0.45 5.09
C THR A 110 21.95 0.68 5.71
N GLU A 111 21.77 1.84 6.32
CA GLU A 111 20.45 2.26 6.81
C GLU A 111 19.52 2.55 5.63
N ILE A 112 18.34 1.95 5.70
CA ILE A 112 17.16 2.30 4.92
C ILE A 112 16.08 2.70 5.90
N SER A 113 15.59 3.94 5.79
CA SER A 113 14.58 4.48 6.69
C SER A 113 13.47 5.19 5.92
N GLY A 114 12.29 5.29 6.52
CA GLY A 114 11.15 5.85 5.83
C GLY A 114 9.81 5.63 6.52
N TYR A 115 8.78 6.15 5.87
CA TYR A 115 7.39 6.07 6.31
C TYR A 115 6.58 5.34 5.25
N ILE A 116 5.83 4.32 5.66
CA ILE A 116 5.03 3.46 4.79
C ILE A 116 3.56 3.69 5.13
N ASP A 117 2.74 3.97 4.11
CA ASP A 117 1.29 3.87 4.23
C ASP A 117 0.92 2.38 4.22
N TYR A 118 0.49 1.85 5.37
CA TYR A 118 0.26 0.42 5.50
C TYR A 118 -0.84 -0.09 4.58
N GLU A 119 -1.91 0.68 4.43
CA GLU A 119 -3.05 0.32 3.60
C GLU A 119 -2.67 0.30 2.11
N GLU A 120 -1.92 1.31 1.64
CA GLU A 120 -1.41 1.32 0.28
C GLU A 120 -0.41 0.18 0.05
N ALA A 121 0.46 -0.10 1.01
CA ALA A 121 1.42 -1.20 0.94
C ALA A 121 0.72 -2.57 0.88
N LEU A 122 -0.42 -2.75 1.58
CA LEU A 122 -1.29 -3.93 1.50
C LEU A 122 -1.86 -4.17 0.11
N ARG A 123 -2.05 -3.11 -0.69
CA ARG A 123 -2.53 -3.21 -2.08
C ARG A 123 -1.42 -3.54 -3.08
N ARG A 124 -0.16 -3.21 -2.77
CA ARG A 124 0.99 -3.45 -3.67
C ARG A 124 1.44 -4.91 -3.63
N VAL A 125 0.57 -5.85 -4.03
CA VAL A 125 0.86 -7.30 -4.05
C VAL A 125 1.32 -7.85 -5.41
N HIS A 126 1.33 -6.99 -6.43
CA HIS A 126 1.60 -7.38 -7.83
C HIS A 126 3.07 -7.72 -8.05
N GLN A 127 3.43 -9.01 -8.14
CA GLN A 127 4.82 -9.44 -8.34
C GLN A 127 5.54 -8.81 -9.55
N ASP A 128 4.81 -8.29 -10.55
CA ASP A 128 5.39 -7.61 -11.73
C ASP A 128 5.63 -6.12 -11.53
N GLN A 129 5.04 -5.52 -10.48
CA GLN A 129 5.33 -4.14 -10.13
C GLN A 129 6.63 -4.07 -9.33
N GLN A 130 7.47 -3.11 -9.71
CA GLN A 130 8.63 -2.72 -8.92
C GLN A 130 8.13 -2.36 -7.51
N TYR A 131 8.68 -3.00 -6.48
CA TYR A 131 8.33 -2.82 -5.05
C TYR A 131 7.01 -3.47 -4.57
N SER A 132 6.66 -4.62 -5.13
CA SER A 132 5.56 -5.42 -4.57
C SER A 132 5.93 -6.19 -3.30
N ASN A 133 4.94 -6.33 -2.42
CA ASN A 133 5.01 -7.00 -1.14
C ASN A 133 4.32 -8.36 -1.21
N ASN A 134 5.05 -9.42 -0.87
CA ASN A 134 4.43 -10.72 -0.59
C ASN A 134 4.05 -10.78 0.89
N TRP A 135 2.87 -10.28 1.25
CA TRP A 135 2.43 -10.17 2.64
C TRP A 135 2.38 -11.50 3.38
N LYS A 136 2.05 -12.61 2.72
CA LYS A 136 2.09 -13.93 3.36
C LYS A 136 3.51 -14.31 3.80
N ALA A 137 4.48 -14.13 2.90
CA ALA A 137 5.88 -14.38 3.20
C ALA A 137 6.43 -13.39 4.24
N ILE A 138 5.94 -12.14 4.25
CA ILE A 138 6.30 -11.15 5.26
C ILE A 138 5.79 -11.57 6.63
N PHE A 139 4.50 -11.91 6.77
CA PHE A 139 3.93 -12.37 8.03
C PHE A 139 4.52 -13.69 8.52
N ALA A 140 4.95 -14.56 7.60
CA ALA A 140 5.66 -15.80 7.93
C ALA A 140 7.15 -15.59 8.28
N GLY A 141 7.68 -14.37 8.24
CA GLY A 141 9.09 -14.07 8.51
C GLY A 141 10.06 -14.43 7.38
N GLU A 142 9.58 -15.00 6.28
CA GLU A 142 10.38 -15.39 5.11
C GLU A 142 10.89 -14.19 4.30
N LYS A 143 10.21 -13.05 4.40
CA LYS A 143 10.60 -11.80 3.75
C LYS A 143 10.57 -10.62 4.71
N ILE A 144 11.60 -9.79 4.64
CA ILE A 144 11.71 -8.57 5.43
C ILE A 144 10.96 -7.43 4.74
N LEU A 145 10.08 -6.76 5.46
CA LEU A 145 9.45 -5.52 5.04
C LEU A 145 10.44 -4.37 5.29
N TYR A 146 10.67 -3.48 4.33
CA TYR A 146 11.45 -2.27 4.55
C TYR A 146 10.99 -1.14 3.62
N PRO A 147 11.24 0.14 3.96
CA PRO A 147 10.82 1.26 3.12
C PRO A 147 11.43 1.21 1.72
N THR A 148 10.63 1.56 0.74
CA THR A 148 10.98 1.56 -0.69
C THR A 148 10.78 2.95 -1.30
N PRO A 149 11.38 3.24 -2.46
CA PRO A 149 11.23 4.55 -3.13
C PRO A 149 9.80 4.96 -3.50
N VAL A 150 8.82 4.07 -3.42
CA VAL A 150 7.39 4.34 -3.69
C VAL A 150 6.57 4.60 -2.41
N ASP A 151 7.19 4.48 -1.24
CA ASP A 151 6.55 4.79 0.04
C ASP A 151 6.45 6.29 0.30
N LEU A 152 5.73 6.68 1.37
CA LEU A 152 5.47 8.08 1.70
C LEU A 152 6.79 8.85 1.80
N LEU A 153 7.73 8.30 2.56
CA LEU A 153 9.09 8.79 2.64
C LEU A 153 10.06 7.61 2.58
N TYR A 154 11.19 7.84 1.92
CA TYR A 154 12.26 6.88 1.81
C TYR A 154 13.60 7.60 1.87
N TYR A 155 14.55 7.01 2.57
CA TYR A 155 15.92 7.43 2.64
C TYR A 155 16.85 6.22 2.61
N ASN A 156 17.99 6.37 1.92
CA ASN A 156 19.03 5.37 1.84
C ASN A 156 20.37 6.00 2.17
N ALA A 157 20.95 5.64 3.32
CA ALA A 157 22.15 6.29 3.84
C ALA A 157 23.39 6.08 2.95
N LYS A 158 23.50 4.94 2.27
CA LYS A 158 24.65 4.65 1.39
C LYS A 158 24.68 5.52 0.14
N THR A 159 23.51 5.79 -0.44
CA THR A 159 23.40 6.55 -1.70
C THR A 159 23.03 8.02 -1.48
N GLY A 160 22.64 8.39 -0.26
CA GLY A 160 22.06 9.70 0.06
C GLY A 160 20.71 9.96 -0.62
N ARG A 161 20.11 8.96 -1.28
CA ARG A 161 18.89 9.14 -2.08
C ARG A 161 17.67 9.19 -1.16
N SER A 162 16.93 10.29 -1.23
CA SER A 162 15.61 10.42 -0.59
C SER A 162 14.47 10.47 -1.61
N ARG A 163 13.26 10.07 -1.19
CA ARG A 163 12.01 10.22 -1.95
C ARG A 163 10.89 10.67 -1.01
N LYS A 164 9.97 11.45 -1.57
CA LYS A 164 8.75 11.93 -0.92
C LYS A 164 7.59 11.76 -1.88
N ASN A 165 6.61 10.96 -1.51
CA ASN A 165 5.47 10.63 -2.35
C ASN A 165 4.17 10.80 -1.54
N ASN A 166 3.16 11.45 -2.12
CA ASN A 166 1.81 11.35 -1.56
C ASN A 166 1.24 9.97 -1.88
N SER A 167 0.43 9.43 -0.98
CA SER A 167 -0.40 8.26 -1.27
C SER A 167 -1.84 8.69 -1.57
N ARG A 168 -2.69 7.72 -1.88
CA ARG A 168 -4.15 7.96 -1.94
C ARG A 168 -4.73 8.37 -0.58
N ASN A 169 -4.12 7.92 0.52
CA ASN A 169 -4.64 8.14 1.88
C ASN A 169 -4.01 9.37 2.55
N TYR A 170 -2.80 9.77 2.15
CA TYR A 170 -2.05 10.84 2.80
C TYR A 170 -1.44 11.83 1.82
N GLN A 171 -1.61 13.11 2.15
CA GLN A 171 -0.84 14.20 1.56
C GLN A 171 0.26 14.61 2.53
N ILE A 172 1.50 14.68 2.03
CA ILE A 172 2.65 15.11 2.80
C ILE A 172 2.78 16.62 2.68
N LEU A 173 2.71 17.30 3.82
CA LEU A 173 2.98 18.73 3.93
C LEU A 173 4.31 18.93 4.66
N CYS A 174 5.01 20.00 4.30
CA CYS A 174 6.23 20.40 4.97
C CYS A 174 5.98 21.75 5.65
N ASP A 175 6.21 21.81 6.95
CA ASP A 175 6.04 23.00 7.78
C ASP A 175 7.39 23.38 8.41
N PRO A 176 7.81 24.65 8.37
CA PRO A 176 9.10 25.07 8.92
C PRO A 176 9.29 24.84 10.43
N LEU A 177 8.21 24.71 11.20
CA LEU A 177 8.24 24.53 12.65
C LEU A 177 7.95 23.08 13.07
N ARG A 178 7.13 22.36 12.31
CA ARG A 178 6.67 21.00 12.62
C ARG A 178 7.25 19.92 11.71
N ASP A 179 8.22 20.30 10.87
CA ASP A 179 8.87 19.48 9.85
C ASP A 179 7.88 18.83 8.87
N ILE A 180 7.52 17.58 9.10
CA ILE A 180 6.74 16.75 8.17
C ILE A 180 5.37 16.51 8.79
N ILE A 181 4.32 16.74 8.00
CA ILE A 181 2.94 16.51 8.41
C ILE A 181 2.29 15.56 7.42
N PHE A 182 1.65 14.51 7.93
CA PHE A 182 0.84 13.61 7.12
C PHE A 182 -0.64 13.99 7.27
N ARG A 183 -1.20 14.64 6.26
CA ARG A 183 -2.63 14.96 6.24
C ARG A 183 -3.41 13.77 5.70
N ASN A 184 -4.31 13.21 6.52
CA ASN A 184 -5.24 12.20 6.07
C ASN A 184 -6.22 12.80 5.04
N MET A 185 -6.37 12.15 3.89
CA MET A 185 -7.16 12.68 2.79
C MET A 185 -8.67 12.49 2.96
N TYR A 186 -9.09 11.62 3.89
CA TYR A 186 -10.51 11.31 4.13
C TYR A 186 -11.17 12.31 5.07
N ASP A 187 -10.51 12.66 6.18
CA ASP A 187 -11.06 13.58 7.18
C ASP A 187 -10.29 14.91 7.31
N ARG A 188 -9.22 15.07 6.51
CA ARG A 188 -8.34 16.25 6.46
C ARG A 188 -7.61 16.54 7.77
N LYS A 189 -7.54 15.59 8.69
CA LYS A 189 -6.79 15.74 9.94
C LYS A 189 -5.31 15.44 9.73
N ASP A 190 -4.51 16.16 10.50
CA ASP A 190 -3.06 16.10 10.43
C ASP A 190 -2.53 15.10 11.47
N ILE A 191 -1.59 14.27 11.01
CA ILE A 191 -0.76 13.38 11.83
C ILE A 191 0.63 13.98 11.88
N LEU A 192 1.12 14.17 13.10
CA LEU A 192 2.41 14.77 13.40
C LEU A 192 3.36 13.66 13.88
N PRO A 193 4.35 13.26 13.07
CA PRO A 193 5.27 12.17 13.38
C PRO A 193 6.47 12.61 14.24
N ASP A 194 6.45 13.82 14.80
CA ASP A 194 7.53 14.32 15.66
C ASP A 194 7.66 13.42 16.91
N PRO A 195 8.77 12.71 17.10
CA PRO A 195 8.93 11.79 18.23
C PRO A 195 8.94 12.51 19.58
N MET A 196 9.30 13.80 19.61
CA MET A 196 9.40 14.60 20.83
C MET A 196 8.09 15.32 21.18
N ALA A 197 7.12 15.32 20.26
CA ALA A 197 5.84 15.95 20.51
C ALA A 197 5.01 15.16 21.53
N SER A 198 4.29 15.89 22.39
CA SER A 198 3.27 15.32 23.28
C SER A 198 1.93 15.07 22.57
N PHE A 199 1.79 15.55 21.33
CA PHE A 199 0.58 15.47 20.54
C PHE A 199 0.88 15.07 19.09
N TYR A 200 0.32 13.95 18.65
CA TYR A 200 0.55 13.37 17.32
C TYR A 200 -0.58 13.62 16.32
N GLY A 201 -1.59 14.41 16.70
CA GLY A 201 -2.80 14.62 15.92
C GLY A 201 -4.07 14.14 16.62
N THR A 202 -5.21 14.63 16.14
CA THR A 202 -6.52 14.21 16.70
C THR A 202 -6.85 12.79 16.25
N ASN A 203 -7.29 11.93 17.17
CA ASN A 203 -7.54 10.49 16.92
C ASN A 203 -6.30 9.71 16.45
N THR A 204 -5.10 10.22 16.75
CA THR A 204 -3.85 9.58 16.36
C THR A 204 -3.11 9.10 17.60
N SER A 205 -2.66 7.85 17.59
CA SER A 205 -1.79 7.27 18.61
C SER A 205 -0.44 6.87 18.01
N ARG A 206 0.63 7.04 18.79
CA ARG A 206 1.98 6.57 18.47
C ARG A 206 2.32 5.37 19.34
N ILE A 207 2.81 4.30 18.73
CA ILE A 207 3.26 3.09 19.43
C ILE A 207 4.62 2.71 18.89
N GLU A 208 5.62 2.63 19.76
CA GLU A 208 6.96 2.15 19.41
C GLU A 208 7.06 0.66 19.77
N ILE A 209 7.57 -0.14 18.82
CA ILE A 209 7.59 -1.59 18.95
C ILE A 209 9.04 -2.04 18.89
N ALA A 210 9.47 -2.79 19.91
CA ALA A 210 10.75 -3.47 19.90
C ALA A 210 10.69 -4.66 18.94
N SER A 211 11.71 -4.80 18.11
CA SER A 211 11.87 -5.90 17.16
C SER A 211 13.36 -6.19 17.01
N ASP A 212 13.72 -7.47 16.95
CA ASP A 212 15.10 -7.88 16.72
C ASP A 212 15.54 -7.69 15.25
N LEU A 213 14.58 -7.50 14.34
CA LEU A 213 14.81 -7.36 12.89
C LEU A 213 15.08 -5.91 12.46
N TYR A 214 14.62 -4.95 13.24
CA TYR A 214 14.61 -3.53 12.87
C TYR A 214 15.22 -2.68 13.97
N GLU A 215 16.03 -1.69 13.58
CA GLU A 215 16.64 -0.75 14.55
C GLU A 215 15.59 0.12 15.24
N GLN A 216 14.51 0.43 14.52
CA GLN A 216 13.39 1.19 15.06
C GLN A 216 12.13 0.92 14.24
N VAL A 217 11.01 0.71 14.94
CA VAL A 217 9.69 0.65 14.32
C VAL A 217 8.69 1.42 15.16
N VAL A 218 7.94 2.31 14.51
CA VAL A 218 6.91 3.12 15.16
C VAL A 218 5.65 3.11 14.31
N LEU A 219 4.51 2.81 14.92
CA LEU A 219 3.20 2.86 14.30
C LEU A 219 2.48 4.14 14.70
N TYR A 220 1.96 4.86 13.72
CA TYR A 220 1.03 5.97 13.90
C TYR A 220 -0.34 5.52 13.42
N ASP A 221 -1.20 5.16 14.37
CA ASP A 221 -2.56 4.71 14.09
C ASP A 221 -3.51 5.89 14.16
N HIS A 222 -4.20 6.17 13.06
CA HIS A 222 -5.21 7.21 12.98
C HIS A 222 -6.61 6.60 12.81
N VAL A 223 -7.50 6.83 13.77
CA VAL A 223 -8.88 6.32 13.72
C VAL A 223 -9.73 7.24 12.85
N VAL A 224 -10.08 6.74 11.67
CA VAL A 224 -10.88 7.47 10.68
C VAL A 224 -12.34 7.44 11.12
N ARG A 225 -12.85 8.55 11.66
CA ARG A 225 -14.28 8.70 11.93
C ARG A 225 -15.00 8.95 10.61
N LYS A 226 -15.85 8.01 10.19
CA LYS A 226 -16.84 8.31 9.15
C LYS A 226 -17.88 9.23 9.78
N ASN A 227 -17.90 10.50 9.38
CA ASN A 227 -19.09 11.32 9.59
C ASN A 227 -20.19 10.65 8.75
N TYR A 228 -21.18 10.08 9.43
CA TYR A 228 -22.43 9.65 8.81
C TYR A 228 -23.29 10.89 8.52
#